data_AF-A0A1H9XGL6-F1
#
_entry.id   AF-A0A1H9XGL6-F1
#
_cell.length_a   1.000
_cell.length_b   1.000
_cell.length_c   1.000
_cell.angle_alpha   90.00
_cell.angle_beta   90.00
_cell.angle_gamma   90.00
#
_symmetry.space_group_name_H-M   'P 1'
#
loop_
_entity.id
_entity.type
_entity.pdbx_description
1 polymer ?
#
loop_
_entity_poly.entity_id
_entity_poly.type
_entity_poly.pdbx_seq_one_letter_code
_entity_poly.pdbx_strand_id
1 'polypeptide(L)'
;MRERGRFGLMASYCERCWNTFANEMAVADGATAAPGPDPDPDDVTWIEPPICPECGASVRVYPTSYDRWISLAMVELPAKDVPEAFRWRLTRLPGRSPVPADIVAVRVRGIDPLPSEPVTPAHRMMCVPEWGEP
;
A
#
# COMPACT_ATOMS: atom_id res chain seq x y z
N MET A 1 21.02 -18.17 -7.92
CA MET A 1 19.94 -17.65 -7.05
C MET A 1 19.98 -16.13 -7.15
N ARG A 2 18.89 -15.47 -7.54
CA ARG A 2 18.77 -14.01 -7.48
C ARG A 2 18.28 -13.64 -6.08
N GLU A 3 19.06 -12.82 -5.37
CA GLU A 3 18.72 -12.30 -4.05
C GLU A 3 17.84 -11.05 -4.20
N ARG A 4 16.69 -11.00 -3.50
CA ARG A 4 15.82 -9.79 -3.44
C ARG A 4 15.37 -9.56 -1.98
N GLY A 5 15.54 -8.33 -1.50
CA GLY A 5 15.07 -7.85 -0.19
C GLY A 5 16.11 -7.92 0.94
N ARG A 6 16.25 -6.84 1.72
CA ARG A 6 16.95 -6.82 3.02
C ARG A 6 15.98 -6.26 4.07
N PHE A 7 15.50 -7.11 4.97
CA PHE A 7 14.93 -6.65 6.24
C PHE A 7 15.96 -6.80 7.35
N GLY A 8 15.97 -5.87 8.29
CA GLY A 8 17.01 -5.69 9.30
C GLY A 8 17.19 -6.89 10.22
N LEU A 9 18.06 -7.81 9.80
CA LEU A 9 18.92 -8.76 10.55
C LEU A 9 19.40 -9.84 9.55
N MET A 10 20.41 -9.53 8.74
CA MET A 10 21.28 -10.44 7.95
C MET A 10 20.68 -11.70 7.25
N ALA A 11 19.37 -11.79 7.02
CA ALA A 11 18.76 -12.91 6.29
C ALA A 11 18.40 -12.46 4.86
N SER A 12 19.15 -12.96 3.86
CA SER A 12 18.71 -12.91 2.47
C SER A 12 17.78 -14.09 2.19
N TYR A 13 16.55 -13.82 1.77
CA TYR A 13 15.64 -14.86 1.32
C TYR A 13 15.91 -15.15 -0.16
N CYS A 14 15.84 -16.43 -0.55
CA CYS A 14 15.73 -16.75 -1.97
C CYS A 14 14.37 -16.27 -2.50
N GLU A 15 14.24 -16.08 -3.81
CA GLU A 15 13.03 -15.56 -4.45
C GLU A 15 11.75 -16.29 -4.03
N ARG A 16 11.78 -17.62 -3.90
CA ARG A 16 10.63 -18.41 -3.46
C ARG A 16 10.24 -18.11 -2.01
N CYS A 17 11.20 -18.15 -1.08
CA CYS A 17 10.94 -17.88 0.33
C CYS A 17 10.49 -16.44 0.55
N TRP A 18 11.09 -15.48 -0.17
CA TRP A 18 10.67 -14.09 -0.17
C TRP A 18 9.22 -13.95 -0.63
N ASN A 19 8.85 -14.56 -1.76
CA ASN A 19 7.48 -14.48 -2.27
C ASN A 19 6.45 -15.07 -1.31
N THR A 20 6.76 -16.20 -0.65
CA THR A 20 5.89 -16.76 0.39
C THR A 20 5.69 -15.77 1.53
N PHE A 21 6.79 -15.25 2.09
CA PHE A 21 6.73 -14.30 3.21
C PHE A 21 6.01 -12.99 2.84
N ALA A 22 6.31 -12.43 1.66
CA ALA A 22 5.68 -11.22 1.15
C ALA A 22 4.17 -11.43 0.93
N ASN A 23 3.74 -12.61 0.48
CA ASN A 23 2.32 -12.95 0.34
C ASN A 23 1.63 -13.08 1.70
N GLU A 24 2.28 -13.73 2.67
CA GLU A 24 1.74 -13.83 4.04
C GLU A 24 1.55 -12.45 4.68
N MET A 25 2.55 -11.56 4.53
CA MET A 25 2.42 -10.17 4.94
C MET A 25 1.30 -9.47 4.19
N ALA A 26 1.23 -9.60 2.85
CA ALA A 26 0.17 -9.00 2.06
C ALA A 26 -1.23 -9.40 2.53
N VAL A 27 -1.44 -10.68 2.86
CA VAL A 27 -2.72 -11.16 3.40
C VAL A 27 -3.01 -10.55 4.76
N ALA A 28 -2.04 -10.52 5.67
CA ALA A 28 -2.18 -9.93 7.00
C ALA A 28 -2.42 -8.42 6.97
N ASP A 29 -1.95 -7.77 5.90
CA ASP A 29 -1.90 -6.32 5.77
C ASP A 29 -2.98 -5.77 4.81
N GLY A 30 -3.67 -6.66 4.08
CA GLY A 30 -4.62 -6.30 3.02
C GLY A 30 -3.96 -5.75 1.75
N ALA A 31 -2.66 -5.96 1.57
CA ALA A 31 -1.90 -5.53 0.39
C ALA A 31 -2.00 -6.55 -0.76
N THR A 32 -3.23 -6.86 -1.17
CA THR A 32 -3.55 -7.84 -2.22
C THR A 32 -4.08 -7.19 -3.51
N ALA A 33 -3.87 -5.88 -3.70
CA ALA A 33 -4.28 -5.20 -4.91
C ALA A 33 -3.46 -5.70 -6.12
N ALA A 34 -4.04 -5.58 -7.31
CA ALA A 34 -3.28 -5.79 -8.54
C ALA A 34 -2.23 -4.66 -8.69
N PRO A 35 -1.07 -4.94 -9.33
CA PRO A 35 -0.13 -3.89 -9.67
C PRO A 35 -0.79 -2.80 -10.50
N GLY A 36 -0.54 -1.54 -10.13
CA GLY A 36 -0.92 -0.41 -10.96
C GLY A 36 -0.07 -0.37 -12.24
N PRO A 37 -0.56 0.24 -13.33
CA PRO A 37 0.29 0.51 -14.49
C PRO A 37 1.45 1.43 -14.08
N ASP A 38 2.66 1.13 -14.55
CA ASP A 38 3.78 2.07 -14.44
C ASP A 38 3.42 3.33 -15.24
N PRO A 39 3.36 4.52 -14.62
CA PRO A 39 3.12 5.75 -15.36
C PRO A 39 4.30 6.00 -16.29
N ASP A 40 4.02 6.21 -17.58
CA ASP A 40 5.04 6.62 -18.54
C ASP A 40 5.57 8.02 -18.12
N PRO A 41 6.90 8.24 -18.13
CA PRO A 41 7.51 9.48 -17.65
C PRO A 41 7.09 10.73 -18.43
N ASP A 42 6.61 10.58 -19.67
CA ASP A 42 6.12 11.67 -20.52
C ASP A 42 4.57 11.79 -20.50
N ASP A 43 3.88 10.93 -19.75
CA ASP A 43 2.42 10.93 -19.67
C ASP A 43 1.92 11.96 -18.65
N VAL A 44 1.51 13.12 -19.16
CA VAL A 44 0.90 14.22 -18.40
C VAL A 44 -0.61 14.05 -18.21
N THR A 45 -1.18 12.93 -18.68
CA THR A 45 -2.61 12.67 -18.58
C THR A 45 -2.98 12.41 -17.12
N TRP A 46 -4.04 13.07 -16.65
CA TRP A 46 -4.59 12.77 -15.33
C TRP A 46 -5.14 11.35 -15.33
N ILE A 47 -4.44 10.43 -14.66
CA ILE A 47 -4.89 9.04 -14.52
C ILE A 47 -6.05 9.04 -13.52
N GLU A 48 -7.25 8.70 -14.00
CA GLU A 48 -8.42 8.56 -13.13
C GLU A 48 -8.13 7.52 -12.04
N PRO A 49 -8.38 7.83 -10.76
CA PRO A 49 -8.14 6.89 -9.68
C PRO A 49 -8.94 5.61 -9.90
N PRO A 50 -8.33 4.42 -9.75
CA PRO A 50 -9.05 3.17 -9.89
C PRO A 50 -10.20 3.09 -8.89
N ILE A 51 -11.25 2.37 -9.26
CA ILE A 51 -12.43 2.15 -8.43
C ILE A 51 -12.33 0.78 -7.75
N CYS A 52 -12.69 0.70 -6.48
CA CYS A 52 -12.79 -0.58 -5.78
C CYS A 52 -13.90 -1.44 -6.40
N PRO A 53 -13.60 -2.68 -6.83
CA PRO A 53 -14.59 -3.55 -7.43
C PRO A 53 -15.67 -4.05 -6.44
N GLU A 54 -15.45 -3.92 -5.13
CA GLU A 54 -16.36 -4.42 -4.10
C GLU A 54 -17.40 -3.38 -3.61
N CYS A 55 -17.08 -2.08 -3.68
CA CYS A 55 -17.98 -1.02 -3.17
C CYS A 55 -18.10 0.20 -4.09
N GLY A 56 -17.44 0.21 -5.25
CA GLY A 56 -17.56 1.31 -6.22
C GLY A 56 -16.88 2.62 -5.80
N ALA A 57 -16.17 2.67 -4.67
CA ALA A 57 -15.46 3.87 -4.23
C ALA A 57 -14.10 4.05 -4.92
N SER A 58 -13.70 5.30 -5.18
CA SER A 58 -12.36 5.61 -5.69
C SER A 58 -11.27 5.25 -4.67
N VAL A 59 -10.21 4.60 -5.15
CA VAL A 59 -9.06 4.17 -4.35
C VAL A 59 -7.74 4.60 -5.00
N ARG A 60 -6.67 4.60 -4.21
CA ARG A 60 -5.30 4.72 -4.73
C ARG A 60 -4.59 3.40 -4.56
N VAL A 61 -3.82 2.98 -5.55
CA VAL A 61 -3.08 1.72 -5.51
C VAL A 61 -1.59 2.03 -5.49
N TYR A 62 -0.89 1.60 -4.43
CA TYR A 62 0.53 1.87 -4.26
C TYR A 62 1.32 0.59 -3.99
N PRO A 63 2.58 0.51 -4.45
CA PRO A 63 3.49 -0.55 -4.07
C PRO A 63 3.86 -0.41 -2.59
N THR A 64 4.04 -1.53 -1.89
CA THR A 64 4.48 -1.60 -0.50
C THR A 64 5.98 -1.79 -0.41
N SER A 65 6.54 -1.63 0.79
CA SER A 65 7.97 -1.90 1.06
C SER A 65 8.43 -3.35 0.80
N TYR A 66 7.50 -4.27 0.54
CA TYR A 66 7.78 -5.69 0.28
C TYR A 66 7.27 -6.17 -1.09
N ASP A 67 7.21 -5.27 -2.07
CA ASP A 67 6.92 -5.61 -3.49
C ASP A 67 5.53 -6.22 -3.69
N ARG A 68 4.55 -5.75 -2.91
CA ARG A 68 3.12 -6.05 -3.06
C ARG A 68 2.35 -4.76 -3.18
N TRP A 69 1.06 -4.81 -3.46
CA TRP A 69 0.29 -3.61 -3.79
C TRP A 69 -0.92 -3.50 -2.88
N ILE A 70 -1.23 -2.29 -2.42
CA ILE A 70 -2.36 -2.03 -1.54
C ILE A 70 -3.28 -0.95 -2.09
N SER A 71 -4.59 -1.18 -1.96
CA SER A 71 -5.62 -0.18 -2.15
C SER A 71 -5.78 0.66 -0.89
N LEU A 72 -5.51 1.94 -1.00
CA LEU A 72 -5.66 2.95 0.04
C LEU A 72 -6.85 3.86 -0.27
N ALA A 73 -7.42 4.44 0.78
CA ALA A 73 -8.42 5.48 0.66
C ALA A 73 -7.88 6.73 -0.05
N MET A 74 -8.78 7.49 -0.68
CA MET A 74 -8.47 8.81 -1.25
C MET A 74 -8.26 9.89 -0.18
N VAL A 75 -8.72 9.64 1.05
CA VAL A 75 -8.67 10.59 2.17
C VAL A 75 -7.68 10.12 3.22
N GLU A 76 -6.94 11.08 3.79
CA GLU A 76 -6.14 10.84 4.99
C GLU A 76 -7.02 11.09 6.22
N LEU A 77 -6.87 10.23 7.23
CA LEU A 77 -7.57 10.34 8.50
C LEU A 77 -6.54 10.47 9.63
N PRO A 78 -6.88 11.10 10.75
CA PRO A 78 -6.00 11.11 11.91
C PRO A 78 -5.87 9.68 12.47
N ALA A 79 -4.68 9.34 12.96
CA ALA A 79 -4.39 7.98 13.42
C ALA A 79 -5.35 7.44 14.48
N LYS A 80 -5.89 8.29 15.35
CA LYS A 80 -6.87 7.91 16.39
C LYS A 80 -8.15 7.29 15.80
N ASP A 81 -8.53 7.69 14.59
CA ASP A 81 -9.78 7.28 13.94
C ASP A 81 -9.56 6.06 13.03
N VAL A 82 -8.32 5.60 12.89
CA VAL A 82 -7.95 4.43 12.06
C VAL A 82 -7.37 3.34 12.96
N PRO A 83 -7.87 2.10 12.92
CA PRO A 83 -7.25 1.01 13.68
C PRO A 83 -5.83 0.73 13.18
N GLU A 84 -4.88 0.46 14.09
CA GLU A 84 -3.45 0.26 13.78
C GLU A 84 -3.21 -0.67 12.59
N ALA A 85 -3.99 -1.76 12.50
CA ALA A 85 -3.88 -2.74 11.44
C ALA A 85 -4.05 -2.15 10.02
N PHE A 86 -4.78 -1.05 9.88
CA PHE A 86 -5.10 -0.39 8.61
C PHE A 86 -4.36 0.94 8.40
N ARG A 87 -3.43 1.32 9.30
CA ARG A 87 -2.67 2.57 9.18
C ARG A 87 -1.50 2.43 8.21
N TRP A 88 -1.54 3.20 7.14
CA TRP A 88 -0.44 3.30 6.17
C TRP A 88 0.08 4.72 6.05
N ARG A 89 1.35 4.83 5.64
CA ARG A 89 2.00 6.07 5.27
C ARG A 89 2.59 5.97 3.88
N LEU A 90 2.41 7.02 3.10
CA LEU A 90 3.08 7.17 1.82
C LEU A 90 4.46 7.77 2.06
N THR A 91 5.50 6.99 1.76
CA THR A 91 6.90 7.40 1.89
C THR A 91 7.51 7.53 0.51
N ARG A 92 8.19 8.66 0.25
CA ARG A 92 9.04 8.80 -0.94
C ARG A 92 10.34 8.06 -0.72
N LEU A 93 10.72 7.18 -1.64
CA LEU A 93 12.03 6.53 -1.61
C LEU A 93 13.12 7.56 -1.93
N PRO A 94 14.16 7.70 -1.09
CA PRO A 94 15.26 8.59 -1.39
C PRO A 94 16.12 8.00 -2.51
N GLY A 95 16.29 8.74 -3.62
CA GLY A 95 17.43 8.55 -4.52
C GLY A 95 17.24 7.72 -5.79
N ARG A 96 16.03 7.57 -6.33
CA ARG A 96 15.85 7.14 -7.73
C ARG A 96 14.96 8.15 -8.45
N SER A 97 15.53 8.80 -9.47
CA SER A 97 14.86 9.63 -10.48
C SER A 97 14.10 10.91 -10.04
N PRO A 98 14.07 11.96 -10.88
CA PRO A 98 13.18 13.12 -10.71
C PRO A 98 11.70 12.81 -11.01
N VAL A 99 11.31 11.53 -11.09
CA VAL A 99 9.95 11.10 -11.47
C VAL A 99 9.12 10.89 -10.20
N PRO A 100 7.88 11.41 -10.12
CA PRO A 100 6.99 11.29 -8.95
C PRO A 100 6.52 9.86 -8.60
N ALA A 101 7.03 8.82 -9.27
CA ALA A 101 6.61 7.43 -9.12
C ALA A 101 7.25 6.68 -7.93
N ASP A 102 8.24 7.26 -7.24
CA ASP A 102 8.97 6.62 -6.13
C ASP A 102 8.24 6.70 -4.77
N ILE A 103 6.90 6.62 -4.75
CA ILE A 103 6.09 6.61 -3.52
C ILE A 103 5.70 5.17 -3.18
N VAL A 104 6.11 4.70 -1.99
CA VAL A 104 5.73 3.40 -1.44
C VAL A 104 4.84 3.54 -0.21
N ALA A 105 3.87 2.63 -0.08
CA ALA A 105 3.06 2.48 1.11
C ALA A 105 3.85 1.69 2.17
N VAL A 106 4.10 2.32 3.31
CA VAL A 106 4.79 1.73 4.45
C VAL A 106 3.80 1.58 5.59
N ARG A 107 3.79 0.39 6.19
CA ARG A 107 2.96 0.13 7.36
C ARG A 107 3.52 0.84 8.59
N VAL A 108 2.65 1.47 9.35
CA VAL A 108 3.03 2.12 10.61
C VAL A 108 3.10 1.04 11.70
N ARG A 109 4.29 0.46 11.91
CA ARG A 109 4.49 -0.72 12.79
C ARG A 109 5.61 -0.58 13.85
N GLY A 110 6.05 0.64 14.16
CA GLY A 110 7.19 0.84 15.07
C GLY A 110 7.00 1.95 16.09
N ILE A 111 6.66 3.16 15.63
CA ILE A 111 6.30 4.28 16.48
C ILE A 111 4.82 4.53 16.24
N ASP A 112 4.01 4.39 17.28
CA ASP A 112 2.60 4.74 17.16
C ASP A 112 2.52 6.22 16.77
N PRO A 113 1.87 6.55 15.65
CA PRO A 113 1.76 7.92 15.21
C PRO A 113 0.99 8.70 16.27
N LEU A 114 1.28 9.99 16.44
CA LEU A 114 0.47 10.80 17.35
C LEU A 114 -1.02 10.69 16.95
N PRO A 115 -1.96 10.76 17.90
CA PRO A 115 -3.40 10.57 17.63
C PRO A 115 -3.94 11.43 16.48
N SER A 116 -3.37 12.61 16.27
CA SER A 116 -3.75 13.57 15.22
C SER A 116 -2.88 13.49 13.96
N GLU A 117 -1.84 12.66 13.93
CA GLU A 117 -1.00 12.51 12.75
C GLU A 117 -1.80 11.88 11.61
N PRO A 118 -1.70 12.42 10.38
CA PRO A 118 -2.41 11.88 9.24
C PRO A 118 -1.83 10.50 8.87
N VAL A 119 -2.75 9.57 8.62
CA VAL A 119 -2.48 8.25 8.06
C VAL A 119 -3.42 8.04 6.88
N THR A 120 -2.95 7.29 5.89
CA THR A 120 -3.79 6.84 4.79
C THR A 120 -4.37 5.47 5.18
N PRO A 121 -5.68 5.36 5.42
CA PRO A 121 -6.27 4.08 5.78
C PRO A 121 -6.26 3.14 4.57
N ALA A 122 -6.02 1.85 4.84
CA ALA A 122 -6.29 0.80 3.86
C ALA A 122 -7.78 0.86 3.48
N HIS A 123 -8.07 0.84 2.18
CA HIS A 123 -9.43 1.01 1.68
C HIS A 123 -10.39 -0.04 2.25
N ARG A 124 -9.92 -1.27 2.47
CA ARG A 124 -10.69 -2.36 3.07
C ARG A 124 -11.37 -2.00 4.40
N MET A 125 -10.81 -1.06 5.16
CA MET A 125 -11.43 -0.56 6.40
C MET A 125 -12.77 0.15 6.13
N MET A 126 -12.86 0.87 5.01
CA MET A 126 -14.03 1.67 4.62
C MET A 126 -14.87 0.99 3.55
N CYS A 127 -14.36 -0.10 2.97
CA CYS A 127 -15.05 -0.92 2.00
C CYS A 127 -16.19 -1.66 2.71
N VAL A 128 -17.37 -1.03 2.71
CA VAL A 128 -18.61 -1.72 3.03
C VAL A 128 -19.05 -2.39 1.73
N PRO A 129 -19.00 -3.73 1.61
CA PRO A 129 -19.54 -4.38 0.42
C PRO A 129 -21.00 -3.98 0.27
N GLU A 130 -21.40 -3.66 -0.96
CA GLU A 130 -22.81 -3.50 -1.31
C GLU A 130 -23.50 -4.86 -1.08
N TRP A 131 -23.99 -5.10 0.14
CA TRP A 131 -24.81 -6.26 0.41
C TRP A 131 -26.09 -6.12 -0.41
N GLY A 132 -26.33 -7.13 -1.24
CA GLY A 132 -27.53 -7.31 -2.02
C GLY A 132 -28.78 -6.93 -1.23
N GLU A 133 -29.65 -6.20 -1.93
CA GLU A 133 -30.99 -5.90 -1.49
C GLU A 133 -31.69 -7.21 -1.03
N PRO A 134 -32.39 -7.20 0.12
CA PRO A 134 -33.17 -8.36 0.58
C PRO A 134 -34.29 -8.75 -0.39
#